data_AF-A0A2I0KBP9-F1
#
_entry.id   AF-A0A2I0KBP9-F1
#
_cell.length_a   1.000
_cell.length_b   1.000
_cell.length_c   1.000
_cell.angle_alpha   90.00
_cell.angle_beta   90.00
_cell.angle_gamma   90.00
#
_symmetry.space_group_name_H-M   'P 1'
#
loop_
_entity.id
_entity.type
_entity.pdbx_description
1 polymer ?
#
loop_
_entity_poly.entity_id
_entity_poly.type
_entity_poly.pdbx_seq_one_letter_code
_entity_poly.pdbx_strand_id
1 'polypeptide(L)'
;MVRAMLKRLVSHSLSIAGRSQHNQLRRLNIHEYQGAGLMGKYGINVPKGVAVSSVEEIKKAIQDVFPNEKELVVKSQILAGGRGLGTFKSGLKGGVHIVKVEEVEQIA
;
A
#
# COMPACT_ATOMS: atom_id res chain seq x y z
N MET A 1 7.79 -9.16 -62.79
CA MET A 1 6.72 -8.87 -61.80
C MET A 1 6.53 -9.92 -60.70
N VAL A 2 7.05 -11.16 -60.82
CA VAL A 2 6.79 -12.24 -59.84
C VAL A 2 7.67 -12.20 -58.58
N ARG A 3 8.85 -11.57 -58.63
CA ARG A 3 9.77 -11.47 -57.47
C ARG A 3 9.35 -10.47 -56.39
N ALA A 4 8.56 -9.45 -56.73
CA ALA A 4 8.09 -8.44 -55.76
C ALA A 4 6.93 -8.97 -54.90
N MET A 5 6.15 -9.90 -55.44
CA MET A 5 4.99 -10.49 -54.76
C MET A 5 5.42 -11.51 -53.68
N LEU A 6 6.54 -12.20 -53.89
CA LEU A 6 7.08 -13.17 -52.94
C LEU A 6 7.68 -12.51 -51.68
N LYS A 7 8.28 -11.31 -51.81
CA LYS A 7 8.79 -10.55 -50.65
C LYS A 7 7.66 -10.00 -49.76
N ARG A 8 6.48 -9.74 -50.32
CA ARG A 8 5.31 -9.25 -49.57
C ARG A 8 4.64 -10.34 -48.75
N LEU A 9 4.64 -11.58 -49.26
CA LEU A 9 4.04 -12.75 -48.58
C LEU A 9 4.83 -13.24 -47.36
N VAL A 10 6.15 -13.03 -47.32
CA VAL A 10 6.99 -13.42 -46.17
C VAL A 10 7.01 -12.35 -45.07
N SER A 11 6.66 -11.09 -45.40
CA SER A 11 6.69 -9.97 -44.44
C SER A 11 5.50 -9.92 -43.47
N HIS A 12 4.43 -10.69 -43.73
CA HIS A 12 3.21 -10.67 -42.93
C HIS A 12 3.06 -11.89 -42.00
N SER A 13 3.95 -12.87 -42.07
CA SER A 13 3.88 -14.10 -41.26
C SER A 13 4.80 -14.11 -40.04
N LEU A 14 5.56 -13.04 -39.79
CA LEU A 14 6.54 -12.98 -38.68
C LEU A 14 6.24 -11.94 -37.60
N SER A 15 5.10 -11.26 -37.63
CA SER A 15 4.74 -10.29 -36.58
C SER A 15 3.87 -10.86 -35.45
N ILE A 16 3.45 -12.12 -35.54
CA ILE A 16 2.71 -12.83 -34.46
C ILE A 16 3.67 -13.75 -33.67
N ALA A 17 4.95 -13.42 -33.59
CA ALA A 17 5.69 -13.72 -32.38
C ALA A 17 5.34 -12.63 -31.36
N GLY A 18 4.07 -12.59 -30.96
CA GLY A 18 3.61 -11.76 -29.86
C GLY A 18 4.56 -12.04 -28.71
N ARG A 19 5.35 -11.04 -28.33
CA ARG A 19 6.22 -11.14 -27.16
C ARG A 19 5.34 -11.68 -26.05
N SER A 20 5.56 -12.93 -25.67
CA SER A 20 5.10 -13.44 -24.37
C SER A 20 5.85 -12.58 -23.37
N GLN A 21 5.30 -11.41 -23.08
CA GLN A 21 5.65 -10.68 -21.88
C GLN A 21 5.22 -11.63 -20.79
N HIS A 22 6.17 -12.45 -20.32
CA HIS A 22 6.08 -13.09 -19.04
C HIS A 22 5.98 -11.95 -18.03
N ASN A 23 4.76 -11.48 -17.80
CA ASN A 23 4.48 -10.55 -16.74
C ASN A 23 4.90 -11.26 -15.48
N GLN A 24 5.99 -10.76 -14.90
CA GLN A 24 6.54 -11.32 -13.69
C GLN A 24 5.44 -11.23 -12.62
N LEU A 25 4.97 -12.37 -12.12
CA LEU A 25 4.01 -12.40 -11.03
C LEU A 25 4.70 -11.87 -9.78
N ARG A 26 4.45 -10.60 -9.46
CA ARG A 26 4.99 -9.97 -8.25
C ARG A 26 4.20 -10.45 -7.05
N ARG A 27 4.71 -11.49 -6.38
CA ARG A 27 4.21 -12.00 -5.09
C ARG A 27 4.73 -11.16 -3.92
N LEU A 28 4.60 -9.85 -4.00
CA LEU A 28 5.10 -8.95 -2.97
C LEU A 28 4.02 -7.93 -2.61
N ASN A 29 3.49 -8.10 -1.40
CA ASN A 29 2.67 -7.10 -0.73
C ASN A 29 3.40 -6.72 0.56
N ILE A 30 3.54 -5.41 0.79
CA ILE A 30 4.09 -4.86 2.04
C ILE A 30 3.00 -4.03 2.71
N HIS A 31 3.09 -3.87 4.02
CA HIS A 31 2.14 -3.05 4.77
C HIS A 31 2.30 -1.56 4.42
N GLU A 32 1.25 -0.78 4.67
CA GLU A 32 1.21 0.66 4.40
C GLU A 32 2.39 1.37 5.06
N TYR A 33 2.66 1.10 6.35
CA TYR A 33 3.75 1.73 7.08
C TYR A 33 5.14 1.40 6.49
N GLN A 34 5.32 0.19 5.95
CA GLN A 34 6.59 -0.24 5.33
C GLN A 34 6.81 0.48 4.00
N GLY A 35 5.76 0.58 3.19
CA GLY A 35 5.79 1.32 1.93
C GLY A 35 6.07 2.80 2.18
N ALA A 36 5.37 3.42 3.13
CA ALA A 36 5.59 4.81 3.52
C ALA A 36 7.03 5.04 4.01
N GLY A 37 7.53 4.18 4.90
CA GLY A 37 8.91 4.27 5.38
C GLY A 37 9.95 4.11 4.27
N LEU A 38 9.73 3.20 3.32
CA LEU A 38 10.61 3.03 2.16
C LEU A 38 10.62 4.29 1.29
N MET A 39 9.44 4.81 0.93
CA MET A 39 9.31 6.03 0.13
C MET A 39 9.98 7.23 0.82
N GLY A 40 9.74 7.42 2.12
CA GLY A 40 10.34 8.49 2.91
C GLY A 40 11.87 8.43 2.94
N LYS A 41 12.48 7.24 3.02
CA LYS A 41 13.94 7.06 2.96
C LYS A 41 14.57 7.58 1.66
N TYR A 42 13.82 7.62 0.58
CA TYR A 42 14.27 8.12 -0.72
C TYR A 42 13.75 9.54 -1.04
N GLY A 43 13.34 10.29 0.00
CA GLY A 43 12.96 11.70 -0.14
C GLY A 43 11.56 11.92 -0.73
N ILE A 44 10.75 10.87 -0.87
CA ILE A 44 9.35 11.01 -1.31
C ILE A 44 8.52 11.49 -0.12
N ASN A 45 7.75 12.56 -0.33
CA ASN A 45 6.86 13.09 0.70
C ASN A 45 5.76 12.07 1.02
N VAL A 46 5.69 11.66 2.29
CA VAL A 46 4.69 10.72 2.82
C VAL A 46 4.11 11.27 4.12
N PRO A 47 2.85 10.94 4.47
CA PRO A 47 2.31 11.26 5.77
C PRO A 47 3.20 10.70 6.89
N LYS A 48 3.42 11.50 7.94
CA LYS A 48 4.11 11.03 9.15
C LYS A 48 3.28 9.90 9.78
N GLY A 49 3.93 8.82 10.17
CA GLY A 49 3.29 7.63 10.67
C GLY A 49 4.27 6.75 11.43
N VAL A 50 3.75 6.01 12.40
CA VAL A 50 4.48 5.01 13.17
C VAL A 50 3.58 3.79 13.37
N ALA A 51 4.17 2.60 13.22
CA ALA A 51 3.49 1.35 13.52
C ALA A 51 3.75 1.00 14.99
N VAL A 52 2.69 0.68 15.71
CA VAL A 52 2.73 0.21 17.10
C VAL A 52 2.24 -1.23 17.13
N SER A 53 2.82 -2.05 18.02
CA SER A 53 2.45 -3.47 18.17
C SER A 53 1.70 -3.74 19.48
N SER A 54 1.69 -2.78 20.40
CA SER A 54 0.99 -2.87 21.68
C SER A 54 0.47 -1.51 22.14
N VAL A 55 -0.47 -1.53 23.09
CA VAL A 55 -1.11 -0.32 23.63
C VAL A 55 -0.11 0.54 24.41
N GLU A 56 0.87 -0.09 25.07
CA GLU A 56 1.88 0.61 25.87
C GLU A 56 2.80 1.49 25.01
N GLU A 57 3.00 1.11 23.73
CA GLU A 57 3.83 1.87 22.78
C GLU A 57 3.15 3.17 22.31
N ILE A 58 1.82 3.27 22.43
CA ILE A 58 1.03 4.39 21.89
C ILE A 58 1.44 5.72 22.50
N LYS A 59 1.53 5.81 23.84
CA LYS A 59 1.88 7.06 24.53
C LYS A 59 3.22 7.60 24.06
N LYS A 60 4.21 6.70 23.96
CA LYS A 60 5.54 7.04 23.48
C LYS A 60 5.51 7.46 22.02
N ALA A 61 4.80 6.72 21.17
CA ALA A 61 4.64 7.04 19.75
C ALA A 61 4.01 8.43 19.52
N ILE A 62 3.00 8.78 20.31
CA ILE A 62 2.35 10.11 20.26
C ILE A 62 3.35 11.19 20.67
N GLN A 63 4.07 11.00 21.78
CA GLN A 63 5.06 11.98 22.27
C GLN A 63 6.20 12.20 21.28
N ASP A 64 6.73 11.12 20.70
CA ASP A 64 7.91 11.18 19.84
C ASP A 64 7.57 11.68 18.42
N VAL A 65 6.41 11.30 17.87
CA VAL A 65 6.07 11.52 16.46
C VAL A 65 5.02 12.61 16.26
N PHE A 66 4.10 12.76 17.20
CA PHE A 66 2.94 13.65 17.09
C PHE A 66 2.74 14.60 18.30
N PRO A 67 3.78 15.27 18.82
CA PRO A 67 3.71 16.00 20.10
C PRO A 67 2.72 17.17 20.12
N ASN A 68 2.36 17.72 18.94
CA ASN A 68 1.52 18.91 18.81
C ASN A 68 0.20 18.65 18.07
N GLU A 69 -0.11 17.40 17.74
CA GLU A 69 -1.34 17.06 17.04
C GLU A 69 -2.49 16.92 18.02
N LYS A 70 -3.70 17.29 17.58
CA LYS A 70 -4.94 17.14 18.38
C LYS A 70 -5.76 15.92 17.98
N GLU A 71 -5.60 15.49 16.72
CA GLU A 71 -6.30 14.37 16.13
C GLU A 71 -5.32 13.51 15.35
N LEU A 72 -5.53 12.20 15.38
CA LEU A 72 -4.70 11.21 14.72
C LEU A 72 -5.56 10.24 13.92
N VAL A 73 -4.96 9.63 12.90
CA VAL A 73 -5.60 8.58 12.11
C VAL A 73 -5.04 7.22 12.54
N VAL A 74 -5.86 6.41 13.19
CA VAL A 74 -5.52 5.04 13.57
C VAL A 74 -5.92 4.11 12.43
N LYS A 75 -4.97 3.33 11.91
CA LYS A 75 -5.17 2.44 10.77
C LYS A 75 -4.67 1.04 11.05
N SER A 76 -5.56 0.05 10.91
CA SER A 76 -5.17 -1.36 10.98
C SER A 76 -4.23 -1.72 9.83
N GLN A 77 -3.16 -2.44 10.19
CA GLN A 77 -2.13 -2.87 9.26
C GLN A 77 -2.42 -4.31 8.79
N ILE A 78 -3.10 -4.44 7.66
CA ILE A 78 -3.39 -5.73 7.01
C ILE A 78 -3.10 -5.66 5.51
N LEU A 79 -2.79 -6.80 4.89
CA LEU A 79 -2.58 -6.92 3.44
C LEU A 79 -3.90 -7.13 2.70
N ALA A 80 -4.87 -6.24 2.96
CA ALA A 80 -6.18 -6.25 2.33
C ALA A 80 -6.72 -4.82 2.18
N GLY A 81 -7.50 -4.58 1.13
CA GLY A 81 -8.29 -3.36 0.96
C GLY A 81 -9.54 -3.34 1.84
N GLY A 82 -10.32 -2.25 1.78
CA GLY A 82 -11.64 -2.18 2.44
C GLY A 82 -11.62 -2.02 3.96
N ARG A 83 -10.48 -1.67 4.55
CA ARG A 83 -10.29 -1.55 6.01
C ARG A 83 -11.34 -0.67 6.69
N GLY A 84 -11.69 0.49 6.12
CA GLY A 84 -12.68 1.41 6.70
C GLY A 84 -14.09 0.84 6.83
N LEU A 85 -14.45 -0.16 6.01
CA LEU A 85 -15.75 -0.84 6.04
C LEU A 85 -15.69 -2.21 6.76
N GLY A 86 -14.50 -2.63 7.21
CA GLY A 86 -14.30 -3.89 7.90
C GLY A 86 -14.97 -3.92 9.27
N THR A 87 -15.02 -5.10 9.89
CA THR A 87 -15.48 -5.27 11.28
C THR A 87 -14.56 -6.26 11.98
N PHE A 88 -14.12 -5.90 13.19
CA PHE A 88 -13.30 -6.74 14.03
C PHE A 88 -14.15 -7.77 14.78
N LYS A 89 -13.54 -8.88 15.20
CA LYS A 89 -14.21 -9.90 16.02
C LYS A 89 -14.68 -9.37 17.38
N SER A 90 -14.06 -8.30 17.88
CA SER A 90 -14.49 -7.57 19.08
C SER A 90 -15.81 -6.81 18.90
N GLY A 91 -16.30 -6.67 17.67
CA GLY A 91 -17.47 -5.84 17.33
C GLY A 91 -17.11 -4.41 16.91
N LEU A 92 -15.84 -4.00 17.04
CA LEU A 92 -15.37 -2.69 16.55
C LEU A 92 -15.58 -2.61 15.03
N LYS A 93 -16.21 -1.53 14.56
CA LYS A 93 -16.51 -1.29 13.14
C LYS A 93 -15.48 -0.35 12.55
N GLY A 94 -14.96 -0.69 11.36
CA GLY A 94 -13.94 0.06 10.65
C GLY A 94 -12.54 -0.15 11.21
N GLY A 95 -11.56 -0.28 10.33
CA GLY A 95 -10.13 -0.33 10.64
C GLY A 95 -9.38 0.95 10.30
N VAL A 96 -10.10 2.05 10.06
CA VAL A 96 -9.54 3.38 9.84
C VAL A 96 -10.40 4.38 10.60
N HIS A 97 -9.83 5.03 11.61
CA HIS A 97 -10.53 5.96 12.50
C HIS A 97 -9.77 7.27 12.62
N ILE A 98 -10.49 8.38 12.64
CA ILE A 98 -9.95 9.68 13.06
C ILE A 98 -10.37 9.84 14.52
N VAL A 99 -9.39 9.99 15.39
CA VAL A 99 -9.58 9.99 16.85
C VAL A 99 -8.82 11.14 17.47
N LYS A 100 -9.33 11.69 18.57
CA LYS A 100 -8.56 12.63 19.38
C LYS A 100 -7.42 11.90 20.07
N VAL A 101 -6.33 12.61 20.35
CA VAL A 101 -5.11 12.02 20.94
C VAL A 101 -5.40 11.28 22.24
N GLU A 102 -6.35 11.76 23.05
CA GLU A 102 -6.72 11.18 24.34
C GLU A 102 -7.49 9.86 24.21
N GLU A 103 -8.08 9.59 23.04
CA GLU A 103 -8.95 8.45 22.78
C GLU A 103 -8.25 7.33 21.96
N VAL A 104 -7.01 7.56 21.52
CA VAL A 104 -6.26 6.63 20.65
C VAL A 104 -6.14 5.23 21.26
N GLU A 105 -5.86 5.13 22.56
CA GLU A 105 -5.68 3.85 23.26
C GLU A 105 -6.93 2.96 23.27
N GLN A 106 -8.12 3.54 23.09
CA GLN A 106 -9.38 2.79 23.10
C GLN A 106 -9.67 2.14 21.74
N ILE A 107 -9.05 2.64 20.68
CA ILE A 107 -9.31 2.25 19.29
C ILE A 107 -8.18 1.42 18.68
N ALA A 108 -6.95 1.64 19.13
CA ALA A 108 -5.74 1.02 18.60
C ALA A 108 -5.53 -0.45 19.04
#